data_AF-A0AAX2D575-F1
#
_entry.id   AF-A0AAX2D575-F1
#
_cell.length_a   1.000
_cell.length_b   1.000
_cell.length_c   1.000
_cell.angle_alpha   90.00
_cell.angle_beta   90.00
_cell.angle_gamma   90.00
#
_symmetry.space_group_name_H-M   'P 1'
#
loop_
_entity.id
_entity.type
_entity.pdbx_description
1 polymer ?
#
loop_
_entity_poly.entity_id
_entity_poly.type
_entity_poly.pdbx_seq_one_letter_code
_entity_poly.pdbx_strand_id
1 'polypeptide(L)' 'MTTLNDAKVFALGRVGNITPIDGTWDSWFDGNTVTADCMTGSELPIDQERESFGCSSTPAHSSR' A
#
# COMPACT_ATOMS: atom_id res chain seq x y z
N MET A 1 -23.53 10.76 10.65
CA MET A 1 -24.30 10.12 9.58
C MET A 1 -23.31 9.81 8.47
N THR A 2 -22.68 8.64 8.54
CA THR A 2 -21.59 8.27 7.64
C THR A 2 -22.20 7.62 6.42
N THR A 3 -22.09 8.26 5.27
CA THR A 3 -22.46 7.70 3.97
C THR A 3 -21.57 6.50 3.69
N LEU A 4 -22.16 5.31 3.67
CA LEU A 4 -21.49 4.11 3.20
C LEU A 4 -21.54 4.19 1.66
N ASN A 5 -20.43 4.55 1.03
CA ASN A 5 -20.33 4.53 -0.42
C ASN A 5 -20.35 3.05 -0.85
N ASP A 6 -21.42 2.67 -1.54
CA ASP A 6 -21.63 1.48 -2.37
C ASP A 6 -20.96 0.16 -1.91
N ALA A 7 -21.65 -0.58 -1.02
CA ALA A 7 -21.24 -1.91 -0.58
C ALA A 7 -22.25 -3.00 -0.97
N LYS A 8 -21.73 -4.14 -1.45
CA LYS A 8 -22.49 -5.35 -1.78
C LYS A 8 -22.56 -6.21 -0.54
N VAL A 9 -23.78 -6.51 -0.10
CA VAL A 9 -24.04 -7.41 1.03
C VAL A 9 -24.56 -8.74 0.50
N PHE A 10 -23.92 -9.83 0.86
CA PHE A 10 -24.41 -11.18 0.56
C PHE A 10 -24.15 -12.14 1.71
N ALA A 11 -25.02 -13.14 1.86
CA ALA A 11 -24.94 -14.13 2.92
C ALA A 11 -24.19 -15.38 2.45
N LEU A 12 -23.25 -15.86 3.26
CA LEU A 12 -22.65 -17.19 3.14
C LEU A 12 -22.98 -17.97 4.42
N GLY A 13 -24.04 -18.78 4.37
CA GLY A 13 -24.54 -19.49 5.55
C GLY A 13 -25.06 -18.52 6.62
N ARG A 14 -24.42 -18.51 7.80
CA ARG A 14 -24.74 -17.60 8.92
C ARG A 14 -23.87 -16.35 8.98
N VAL A 15 -22.93 -16.19 8.05
CA VAL A 15 -22.03 -15.03 7.99
C VAL A 15 -22.52 -14.06 6.92
N GLY A 16 -22.63 -12.78 7.26
CA GLY A 16 -22.86 -11.71 6.31
C GLY A 16 -21.53 -11.15 5.81
N ASN A 17 -21.31 -11.21 4.50
CA ASN A 17 -20.14 -10.61 3.86
C ASN A 17 -20.51 -9.24 3.29
N ILE A 18 -19.61 -8.28 3.49
CA ILE A 18 -19.72 -6.92 2.94
C ILE A 18 -18.48 -6.69 2.08
N THR A 19 -18.68 -6.40 0.80
CA THR A 19 -17.60 -6.15 -0.17
C THR A 19 -17.87 -4.83 -0.89
N PRO A 20 -16.86 -4.00 -1.19
CA PRO A 20 -17.03 -2.82 -2.05
C PRO A 20 -17.62 -3.21 -3.41
N ILE A 21 -18.55 -2.41 -3.95
CA ILE A 21 -19.30 -2.73 -5.18
C ILE A 21 -18.44 -2.67 -6.46
N ASP A 22 -17.30 -1.99 -6.42
CA ASP A 22 -16.55 -1.54 -7.60
C ASP A 22 -15.02 -1.74 -7.49
N GLY A 23 -14.57 -2.55 -6.54
CA GLY A 23 -13.13 -2.79 -6.28
C GLY A 23 -12.49 -3.91 -7.12
N THR A 24 -13.08 -4.35 -8.22
CA THR A 24 -12.48 -5.39 -9.06
C THR A 24 -11.46 -4.81 -10.03
N TRP A 25 -10.44 -5.59 -10.39
CA TRP A 25 -9.49 -5.20 -11.42
C TRP A 25 -10.17 -4.88 -12.75
N ASP A 26 -11.15 -5.70 -13.17
CA ASP A 26 -11.91 -5.46 -14.40
C ASP A 26 -12.59 -4.08 -14.39
N SER A 27 -13.27 -3.72 -13.28
CA SER A 27 -13.93 -2.41 -13.15
C SER A 27 -12.95 -1.24 -13.12
N TRP A 28 -11.73 -1.47 -12.62
CA TRP A 28 -10.68 -0.44 -12.58
C TRP A 28 -10.05 -0.21 -13.96
N PHE A 29 -9.82 -1.28 -14.74
CA PHE A 29 -9.23 -1.20 -16.08
C PHE A 29 -10.20 -0.70 -17.15
N ASP A 30 -11.50 -0.97 -17.00
CA ASP A 30 -12.55 -0.49 -17.91
C ASP A 30 -12.91 1.00 -17.70
N GLY A 31 -12.38 1.61 -16.64
CA GLY A 31 -12.65 3.00 -16.26
C GLY A 31 -11.82 4.04 -17.04
N ASN A 32 -11.78 5.26 -16.49
CA ASN A 32 -11.05 6.36 -17.11
C ASN A 32 -9.56 6.06 -17.19
N THR A 33 -8.98 6.26 -18.37
CA THR A 33 -7.55 6.07 -18.61
C THR A 33 -6.75 7.31 -18.19
N VAL A 34 -5.48 7.09 -17.90
CA VAL A 34 -4.52 8.19 -17.66
C VAL A 34 -4.27 9.00 -18.94
N THR A 35 -3.87 10.25 -18.78
CA THR A 35 -3.44 11.12 -19.90
C THR A 35 -2.08 10.70 -20.44
N ALA A 36 -1.76 11.10 -21.67
CA ALA A 36 -0.52 10.72 -22.35
C ALA A 36 0.75 11.23 -21.65
N ASP A 37 0.63 12.29 -20.84
CA ASP A 37 1.71 12.89 -20.05
C ASP A 37 1.81 12.33 -18.62
N CYS A 38 0.96 11.36 -18.26
CA CYS A 38 0.98 10.74 -16.94
C CYS A 38 2.35 10.09 -16.68
N MET A 39 3.05 10.57 -15.65
CA MET A 39 4.39 10.11 -15.23
C MET A 39 5.52 10.34 -16.24
N THR A 40 5.38 11.24 -17.22
CA THR A 40 6.46 11.51 -18.21
C THR A 40 7.77 12.01 -17.59
N GLY A 41 7.74 12.59 -16.39
CA GLY A 41 8.91 13.14 -15.69
C GLY A 41 9.26 12.41 -14.38
N SER A 42 8.78 11.19 -14.17
CA SER A 42 9.09 10.43 -12.96
C SER A 42 10.55 9.96 -12.97
N GLU A 43 11.42 10.72 -12.33
CA GLU A 43 12.83 10.37 -12.14
C GLU A 43 13.03 9.60 -10.83
N LEU A 44 13.80 8.51 -10.89
CA LEU A 44 14.21 7.78 -9.70
C LEU A 44 15.25 8.62 -8.96
N PRO A 45 15.15 8.79 -7.62
CA PRO A 45 16.24 9.35 -6.85
C PRO A 45 17.53 8.58 -7.11
N ILE A 46 18.67 9.27 -7.04
CA ILE A 46 19.98 8.60 -6.98
C ILE A 46 20.02 7.64 -5.79
N ASP A 47 20.93 6.66 -5.85
CA ASP A 47 21.11 5.68 -4.79
C ASP A 47 21.16 6.36 -3.41
N GLN A 48 20.33 5.88 -2.50
CA GLN A 48 20.20 6.46 -1.16
C GLN A 48 21.17 5.74 -0.23
N GLU A 49 22.21 6.44 0.21
CA GLU A 49 23.08 5.92 1.25
C GLU A 49 22.29 5.73 2.54
N ARG A 50 22.20 4.48 2.99
CA ARG A 50 21.60 4.13 4.26
C ARG A 50 22.65 4.28 5.35
N GLU A 51 22.31 4.92 6.46
CA GLU A 51 23.16 4.85 7.65
C GLU A 51 23.36 3.38 8.04
N SER A 52 24.62 2.97 8.10
CA SER A 52 24.97 1.70 8.72
C SER A 52 24.45 1.76 10.15
N PHE A 53 23.63 0.80 10.56
CA PHE A 53 23.38 0.63 11.98
C PHE A 53 24.72 0.27 12.60
N GLY A 54 25.39 1.26 13.18
CA GLY A 54 26.56 1.03 14.00
C GLY A 54 26.13 0.14 15.15
N CYS A 55 26.34 -1.17 15.01
CA CYS A 55 26.53 -2.01 16.16
C CYS A 55 27.75 -1.39 16.85
N SER A 56 27.53 -0.59 17.89
CA SER A 56 28.59 -0.15 18.77
C SER A 56 29.16 -1.42 19.39
N SER A 57 30.12 -2.04 18.71
CA SER A 57 31.09 -2.92 19.34
C SER A 57 31.98 -2.04 20.22
N THR A 58 31.36 -1.47 21.27
CA THR A 58 32.08 -1.27 22.52
C THR A 58 32.38 -2.70 22.96
N PRO A 59 33.65 -3.14 23.01
CA PRO A 59 33.95 -4.35 23.73
C PRO A 59 33.51 -4.05 25.16
N ALA A 60 32.50 -4.77 25.66
CA ALA A 60 32.18 -4.73 27.08
C ALA A 60 33.49 -4.96 27.81
N HIS A 61 33.94 -3.92 28.51
CA HIS A 61 35.19 -3.92 29.25
C HIS A 61 35.20 -5.20 30.10
N SER A 62 36.19 -6.05 29.85
CA SER A 62 36.47 -7.24 30.67
C SER A 62 36.79 -6.76 32.08
N SER A 63 35.78 -6.66 32.93
CA SER A 63 35.98 -6.48 34.36
C SER A 63 36.41 -7.83 34.94
N ARG A 64 37.62 -7.78 35.47
CA ARG A 64 38.31 -8.77 36.27
C ARG A 64 37.54 -9.14 37.54
#